data_AF-I4AFT2-F1
#
_entry.id   AF-I4AFT2-F1
#
_cell.length_a   1.000
_cell.length_b   1.000
_cell.length_c   1.000
_cell.angle_alpha   90.00
_cell.angle_beta   90.00
_cell.angle_gamma   90.00
#
_symmetry.space_group_name_H-M   'P 1'
#
loop_
_entity.id
_entity.type
_entity.pdbx_description
1 polymer ?
#
loop_
_entity_poly.entity_id
_entity_poly.type
_entity_poly.pdbx_seq_one_letter_code
_entity_poly.pdbx_strand_id
1 'polypeptide(L)'
;MQYLDKIILNNSYIWGVSVIIAIIGFFRLAFLIINKDFDLKKIIICIVFFIQLFVFGELFIQRKTSFVENTRKEIRLMIGNDDIEVSVNNLSMDEHTSMILIEYFKTLKNLKRHHSSPRTMGIIIKISSLGKNMELELRQDNENVYEYWVFLNKGESSEKSIGQIIVEDSSLYKLLNLPPQP
;
A
#
# COMPACT_ATOMS: atom_id res chain seq x y z
N MET A 1 -15.98 3.71 -8.28
CA MET A 1 -14.75 3.86 -7.47
C MET A 1 -14.56 5.28 -6.89
N GLN A 2 -15.02 6.35 -7.54
CA GLN A 2 -14.93 7.75 -7.02
C GLN A 2 -15.50 7.98 -5.60
N TYR A 3 -16.43 7.14 -5.14
CA TYR A 3 -17.04 7.27 -3.80
C TYR A 3 -16.08 6.84 -2.67
N LEU A 4 -15.25 5.81 -2.91
CA LEU A 4 -14.28 5.34 -1.93
C LEU A 4 -13.12 6.33 -1.79
N ASP A 5 -12.66 6.90 -2.89
CA ASP A 5 -11.58 7.91 -2.89
C ASP A 5 -12.01 9.17 -2.13
N LYS A 6 -13.27 9.61 -2.29
CA LYS A 6 -13.83 10.75 -1.56
C LYS A 6 -13.97 10.48 -0.06
N ILE A 7 -14.36 9.26 0.34
CA ILE A 7 -14.40 8.84 1.75
C ILE A 7 -12.99 8.73 2.35
N ILE A 8 -12.00 8.32 1.56
CA ILE A 8 -10.60 8.21 1.99
C ILE A 8 -9.98 9.60 2.16
N LEU A 9 -10.19 10.50 1.20
CA LEU A 9 -9.68 11.88 1.25
C LEU A 9 -10.33 12.70 2.37
N ASN A 10 -11.65 12.53 2.57
CA ASN A 10 -12.34 13.22 3.65
C ASN A 10 -11.95 12.67 5.03
N ASN A 11 -11.66 11.36 5.11
CA ASN A 11 -11.07 10.79 6.32
C ASN A 11 -9.69 11.41 6.59
N SER A 12 -8.76 11.35 5.64
CA SER A 12 -7.36 11.78 5.87
C SER A 12 -7.25 13.21 6.40
N TYR A 13 -8.14 14.11 5.97
CA TYR A 13 -8.24 15.46 6.52
C TYR A 13 -8.65 15.48 8.00
N ILE A 14 -9.68 14.74 8.39
CA ILE A 14 -10.15 14.62 9.80
C ILE A 14 -9.04 14.06 10.70
N TRP A 15 -8.26 13.10 10.19
CA TRP A 15 -7.09 12.55 10.91
C TRP A 15 -6.00 13.60 11.10
N GLY A 16 -5.67 14.35 10.04
CA GLY A 16 -4.68 15.44 10.11
C GLY A 16 -5.05 16.50 11.15
N VAL A 17 -6.31 16.95 11.14
CA VAL A 17 -6.83 17.92 12.12
C VAL A 17 -6.76 17.35 13.54
N SER A 18 -7.09 16.08 13.74
CA SER A 18 -7.05 15.43 15.05
C SER A 18 -5.62 15.34 15.63
N VAL A 19 -4.63 15.04 14.79
CA VAL A 19 -3.21 15.02 15.20
C VAL A 19 -2.73 16.43 15.57
N ILE A 20 -3.09 17.45 14.79
CA ILE A 20 -2.74 18.84 15.09
C ILE A 20 -3.33 19.29 16.43
N ILE A 21 -4.61 19.00 16.68
CA ILE A 21 -5.28 19.31 17.96
C ILE A 21 -4.58 18.61 19.12
N ALA A 22 -4.19 17.34 18.95
CA ALA A 22 -3.49 16.60 19.99
C ALA A 22 -2.08 17.15 20.28
N ILE A 23 -1.34 17.59 19.26
CA ILE A 23 -0.05 18.27 19.42
C ILE A 23 -0.24 19.59 20.20
N ILE A 24 -1.25 20.38 19.84
CA ILE A 24 -1.58 21.62 20.57
C ILE A 24 -1.91 21.32 22.04
N GLY A 25 -2.70 20.27 22.30
CA GLY A 25 -3.03 19.80 23.65
C GLY A 25 -1.78 19.41 24.45
N PHE A 26 -0.85 18.70 23.83
CA PHE A 26 0.43 18.30 24.44
C PHE A 26 1.29 19.50 24.84
N PHE A 27 1.50 20.46 23.92
CA PHE A 27 2.26 21.68 24.23
C PHE A 27 1.58 22.54 25.30
N ARG A 28 0.24 22.58 25.30
CA ARG A 28 -0.53 23.30 26.32
C ARG A 28 -0.36 22.65 27.69
N LEU A 29 -0.37 21.31 27.78
CA LEU A 29 -0.11 20.57 29.02
C LEU A 29 1.30 20.83 29.54
N ALA A 30 2.31 20.72 28.67
CA ALA A 30 3.71 20.99 29.01
C ALA A 30 3.88 22.41 29.56
N PHE A 31 3.23 23.40 28.93
CA PHE A 31 3.22 24.79 29.38
C PHE A 31 2.58 24.96 30.77
N LEU A 32 1.46 24.28 31.06
CA LEU A 32 0.80 24.35 32.38
C LEU A 32 1.67 23.74 33.48
N ILE A 33 2.34 22.62 33.19
CA ILE A 33 3.27 21.96 34.12
C ILE A 33 4.47 22.87 34.43
N ILE A 34 5.06 23.49 33.41
CA ILE A 34 6.21 24.40 33.56
C ILE A 34 5.83 25.62 34.43
N ASN A 35 4.65 26.20 34.19
CA ASN A 35 4.19 27.38 34.91
C ASN A 35 3.52 27.07 36.26
N LYS A 36 3.43 25.79 36.65
CA LYS A 36 2.77 25.34 37.88
C LYS A 36 1.32 25.81 38.03
N ASP A 37 0.61 26.01 36.91
CA ASP A 37 -0.81 26.39 36.87
C ASP A 37 -1.67 25.12 36.86
N PHE A 38 -1.93 24.59 38.06
CA PHE A 38 -2.62 23.32 38.27
C PHE A 38 -4.14 23.47 38.43
N ASP A 39 -4.79 24.17 37.50
CA ASP A 39 -6.25 24.13 37.40
C ASP A 39 -6.71 22.73 36.94
N LEU A 40 -7.45 22.03 37.81
CA LEU A 40 -7.96 20.68 37.57
C LEU A 40 -8.70 20.54 36.24
N LYS A 41 -9.49 21.54 35.84
CA LYS A 41 -10.24 21.51 34.57
C LYS A 41 -9.29 21.50 33.38
N LYS A 42 -8.22 22.30 33.43
CA LYS A 42 -7.22 22.37 32.36
C LYS A 42 -6.43 21.07 32.25
N ILE A 43 -6.09 20.46 33.38
CA ILE A 43 -5.40 19.16 33.43
C ILE A 43 -6.26 18.06 32.82
N ILE A 44 -7.55 17.97 33.17
CA ILE A 44 -8.48 16.97 32.62
C ILE A 44 -8.57 17.10 31.09
N ILE A 45 -8.75 18.31 30.56
CA ILE A 45 -8.83 18.56 29.12
C ILE A 45 -7.55 18.08 28.41
N CYS A 46 -6.38 18.34 29.00
CA CYS A 46 -5.11 17.90 28.44
C CYS A 46 -4.96 16.37 28.43
N ILE A 47 -5.38 15.68 29.49
CA ILE A 47 -5.37 14.22 29.57
C ILE A 47 -6.28 13.62 28.48
N VAL A 48 -7.47 14.20 28.28
CA VAL A 48 -8.40 13.76 27.22
C VAL A 48 -7.75 13.89 25.84
N PHE A 49 -7.11 15.03 25.53
CA PHE A 49 -6.38 15.20 24.27
C PHE A 49 -5.22 14.23 24.10
N PHE A 50 -4.53 13.88 25.18
CA PHE A 50 -3.44 12.92 25.14
C PHE A 50 -3.93 11.48 24.87
N ILE A 51 -5.00 11.04 25.54
CA ILE A 51 -5.61 9.73 25.27
C ILE A 51 -6.13 9.65 23.83
N GLN A 52 -6.74 10.73 23.34
CA GLN A 52 -7.23 10.85 21.96
C GLN A 52 -6.11 10.64 20.93
N LEU A 53 -4.89 11.14 21.18
CA LEU A 53 -3.72 10.89 20.32
C LEU A 53 -3.42 9.39 20.19
N PHE A 54 -3.46 8.65 21.31
CA PHE A 54 -3.11 7.24 21.32
C PHE A 54 -4.14 6.39 20.57
N VAL A 55 -5.44 6.64 20.79
CA VAL A 55 -6.53 5.98 20.08
C VAL A 55 -6.43 6.23 18.57
N PHE A 56 -6.17 7.48 18.15
CA PHE A 56 -6.00 7.79 16.73
C PHE A 56 -4.73 7.18 16.14
N GLY A 57 -3.63 7.13 16.89
CA GLY A 57 -2.40 6.48 16.46
C GLY A 57 -2.61 4.99 16.17
N GLU A 58 -3.32 4.29 17.05
CA GLU A 58 -3.64 2.87 16.87
C GLU A 58 -4.54 2.62 15.66
N LEU A 59 -5.63 3.38 15.53
CA LEU A 59 -6.54 3.25 14.39
C LEU A 59 -5.84 3.56 13.06
N PHE A 60 -4.88 4.48 13.04
CA PHE A 60 -4.09 4.78 11.86
C PHE A 60 -3.20 3.60 11.44
N ILE A 61 -2.54 2.95 12.41
CA ILE A 61 -1.73 1.75 12.16
C ILE A 61 -2.63 0.61 11.63
N GLN A 62 -3.76 0.35 12.28
CA GLN A 62 -4.72 -0.68 11.87
C GLN A 62 -5.25 -0.45 10.45
N ARG A 63 -5.50 0.80 10.06
CA ARG A 63 -5.96 1.13 8.71
C ARG A 63 -4.90 0.88 7.66
N LYS A 64 -3.62 1.19 7.96
CA LYS A 64 -2.50 0.90 7.05
C LYS A 64 -2.36 -0.59 6.77
N THR A 65 -2.40 -1.42 7.81
CA THR A 65 -2.31 -2.88 7.64
C THR A 65 -3.53 -3.43 6.90
N SER A 66 -4.73 -2.94 7.23
CA SER A 66 -5.96 -3.36 6.56
C SER A 66 -5.99 -3.00 5.07
N PHE A 67 -5.44 -1.84 4.66
CA PHE A 67 -5.36 -1.48 3.25
C PHE A 67 -4.53 -2.47 2.44
N VAL A 68 -3.32 -2.79 2.90
CA VAL A 68 -2.42 -3.74 2.23
C VAL A 68 -3.05 -5.12 2.13
N GLU A 69 -3.61 -5.64 3.23
CA GLU A 69 -4.25 -6.95 3.23
C GLU A 69 -5.52 -7.00 2.36
N ASN A 70 -6.33 -5.93 2.36
CA ASN A 70 -7.50 -5.83 1.49
C ASN A 70 -7.11 -5.80 0.00
N THR A 71 -6.06 -5.06 -0.37
CA THR A 71 -5.57 -5.05 -1.76
C THR A 71 -5.06 -6.42 -2.18
N ARG A 72 -4.30 -7.12 -1.32
CA ARG A 72 -3.88 -8.50 -1.62
C ARG A 72 -5.06 -9.44 -1.76
N LYS A 73 -6.07 -9.31 -0.90
CA LYS A 73 -7.30 -10.10 -1.00
C LYS A 73 -8.02 -9.82 -2.32
N GLU A 74 -8.10 -8.56 -2.76
CA GLU A 74 -8.69 -8.18 -4.04
C GLU A 74 -7.91 -8.79 -5.22
N ILE A 75 -6.57 -8.74 -5.18
CA ILE A 75 -5.71 -9.39 -6.19
C ILE A 75 -5.97 -10.90 -6.24
N ARG A 76 -5.98 -11.57 -5.08
CA ARG A 76 -6.23 -13.02 -5.02
C ARG A 76 -7.61 -13.39 -5.56
N LEU A 77 -8.62 -12.55 -5.32
CA LEU A 77 -9.97 -12.75 -5.87
C LEU A 77 -9.99 -12.55 -7.39
N MET A 78 -9.32 -11.53 -7.92
CA MET A 78 -9.24 -11.33 -9.37
C MET A 78 -8.51 -12.48 -10.07
N ILE A 79 -7.41 -12.94 -9.47
CA ILE A 79 -6.56 -14.00 -10.02
C ILE A 79 -7.18 -15.40 -9.84
N GLY A 80 -8.22 -15.54 -9.01
CA GLY A 80 -8.95 -16.79 -8.81
C GLY A 80 -10.13 -17.01 -9.77
N ASN A 81 -10.42 -16.06 -10.67
CA ASN A 81 -11.50 -16.20 -11.63
C ASN A 81 -11.03 -16.92 -12.90
N ASP A 82 -11.95 -17.56 -13.62
CA ASP A 82 -11.60 -18.29 -14.85
C ASP A 82 -11.34 -17.35 -16.05
N ASP A 83 -12.00 -16.18 -16.08
CA ASP A 83 -11.82 -15.14 -17.11
C ASP A 83 -10.85 -14.06 -16.61
N ILE A 84 -9.56 -14.25 -16.88
CA ILE A 84 -8.49 -13.29 -16.56
C ILE A 84 -7.73 -12.92 -17.83
N GLU A 85 -7.65 -11.61 -18.09
CA GLU A 85 -6.76 -11.06 -19.09
C GLU A 85 -5.59 -10.36 -18.41
N VAL A 86 -4.37 -10.69 -18.82
CA VAL A 86 -3.15 -10.06 -18.32
C VAL A 86 -2.46 -9.33 -19.46
N SER A 87 -2.07 -8.08 -19.21
CA SER A 87 -1.19 -7.34 -20.12
C SER A 87 -0.01 -6.74 -19.38
N VAL A 88 1.13 -6.72 -20.06
CA VAL A 88 2.38 -6.12 -19.55
C VAL A 88 2.73 -4.95 -20.45
N ASN A 89 2.90 -3.76 -19.88
CA ASN A 89 3.16 -2.52 -20.62
C ASN A 89 2.15 -2.28 -21.78
N ASN A 90 0.87 -2.60 -21.54
CA ASN A 90 -0.24 -2.55 -22.51
C ASN A 90 -0.20 -3.59 -23.64
N LEU A 91 0.67 -4.58 -23.56
CA LEU A 91 0.69 -5.70 -24.51
C LEU A 91 -0.04 -6.89 -23.90
N SER A 92 -1.06 -7.38 -24.59
CA SER A 92 -1.77 -8.59 -24.18
C SER A 92 -0.79 -9.76 -24.17
N MET A 93 -0.84 -10.56 -23.11
CA MET A 93 -0.06 -11.78 -23.01
C MET A 93 -0.87 -12.95 -23.55
N ASP A 94 -0.16 -13.98 -24.03
CA ASP A 94 -0.78 -15.27 -24.30
C ASP A 94 -1.21 -15.96 -22.99
N GLU A 95 -2.05 -16.98 -23.11
CA GLU A 95 -2.62 -17.70 -21.96
C GLU A 95 -1.53 -18.35 -21.09
N HIS A 96 -0.48 -18.91 -21.68
CA HIS A 96 0.58 -19.58 -20.95
C HIS A 96 1.41 -18.58 -20.13
N THR A 97 1.81 -17.46 -20.74
CA THR A 97 2.52 -16.37 -20.06
C THR A 97 1.67 -15.74 -18.95
N SER A 98 0.37 -15.56 -19.22
CA SER A 98 -0.59 -15.04 -18.23
C SER A 98 -0.69 -15.95 -17.01
N MET A 99 -0.78 -17.26 -17.20
CA MET A 99 -0.81 -18.24 -16.11
C MET A 99 0.47 -18.21 -15.25
N ILE A 100 1.65 -18.10 -15.87
CA ILE A 100 2.92 -18.00 -15.14
C ILE A 100 2.93 -16.74 -14.25
N LEU A 101 2.55 -15.58 -14.81
CA LEU A 101 2.45 -14.33 -14.05
C LEU A 101 1.47 -14.45 -12.87
N ILE A 102 0.32 -15.06 -13.12
CA ILE A 102 -0.70 -15.35 -12.11
C ILE A 102 -0.13 -16.18 -10.96
N GLU A 103 0.60 -17.25 -11.25
CA GLU A 103 1.24 -18.08 -10.22
C GLU A 103 2.21 -17.27 -9.34
N TYR A 104 3.03 -16.40 -9.94
CA TYR A 104 3.88 -15.51 -9.15
C TYR A 104 3.08 -14.55 -8.27
N PHE A 105 1.99 -13.98 -8.76
CA PHE A 105 1.14 -13.12 -7.93
C PHE A 105 0.43 -13.88 -6.80
N LYS A 106 0.17 -15.19 -6.95
CA LYS A 106 -0.32 -16.03 -5.83
C LYS A 106 0.72 -16.13 -4.71
N THR A 107 2.01 -16.06 -5.04
CA THR A 107 3.12 -16.05 -4.07
C THR A 107 3.39 -14.69 -3.42
N LEU A 108 2.59 -13.66 -3.72
CA LEU A 108 2.73 -12.33 -3.14
C LEU A 108 2.72 -12.39 -1.60
N LYS A 109 3.87 -12.08 -1.01
CA LYS A 109 4.10 -12.14 0.43
C LYS A 109 4.18 -10.74 1.05
N ASN A 110 4.02 -10.70 2.36
CA ASN A 110 4.32 -9.51 3.16
C ASN A 110 5.78 -9.12 2.97
N LEU A 111 6.03 -7.80 2.93
CA LEU A 111 7.38 -7.25 2.82
C LEU A 111 8.22 -7.77 3.99
N LYS A 112 9.25 -8.57 3.69
CA LYS A 112 10.32 -8.80 4.67
C LYS A 112 11.16 -7.53 4.66
N ARG A 113 11.38 -6.94 5.83
CA ARG A 113 12.29 -5.81 5.96
C ARG A 113 13.72 -6.30 5.71
N HIS A 114 14.28 -5.95 4.57
CA HIS A 114 15.72 -5.87 4.35
C HIS A 114 16.07 -4.47 3.86
N HIS A 115 17.36 -4.13 3.88
CA HIS A 115 17.86 -2.76 3.69
C HIS A 115 17.93 -2.31 2.22
N SER A 116 17.44 -3.11 1.30
CA SER A 116 17.44 -2.77 -0.12
C SER A 116 16.28 -1.84 -0.49
N SER A 117 16.34 -1.33 -1.71
CA SER A 117 15.30 -0.47 -2.29
C SER A 117 14.91 -0.99 -3.67
N PRO A 118 13.66 -0.77 -4.10
CA PRO A 118 13.25 -1.05 -5.48
C PRO A 118 13.96 -0.11 -6.46
N ARG A 119 14.16 -0.57 -7.69
CA ARG A 119 14.56 0.26 -8.82
C ARG A 119 13.50 1.30 -9.13
N THR A 120 13.92 2.46 -9.63
CA THR A 120 13.02 3.55 -10.01
C THR A 120 12.13 3.19 -11.20
N MET A 121 12.63 2.36 -12.11
CA MET A 121 11.90 1.96 -13.32
C MET A 121 11.12 0.69 -13.04
N GLY A 122 9.80 0.76 -13.24
CA GLY A 122 8.87 -0.33 -13.02
C GLY A 122 8.22 -0.83 -14.32
N ILE A 123 7.67 -2.02 -14.25
CA ILE A 123 6.91 -2.66 -15.32
C ILE A 123 5.44 -2.63 -14.93
N ILE A 124 4.59 -2.17 -15.85
CA ILE A 124 3.16 -2.06 -15.60
C ILE A 124 2.49 -3.37 -15.99
N ILE A 125 1.73 -3.94 -15.07
CA ILE A 125 0.90 -5.12 -15.30
C ILE A 125 -0.56 -4.73 -15.09
N LYS A 126 -1.40 -4.94 -16.09
CA LYS A 126 -2.85 -4.80 -15.95
C LYS A 126 -3.47 -6.18 -15.92
N ILE A 127 -4.28 -6.41 -14.89
CA ILE A 127 -5.08 -7.61 -14.70
C ILE A 127 -6.54 -7.19 -14.83
N SER A 128 -7.25 -7.79 -15.76
CA SER A 128 -8.68 -7.55 -15.99
C SER A 128 -9.45 -8.83 -15.72
N SER A 129 -10.50 -8.76 -14.90
CA SER A 129 -11.37 -9.90 -14.65
C SER A 129 -12.77 -9.43 -14.26
N LEU A 130 -13.82 -10.05 -14.83
CA LEU A 130 -15.23 -9.73 -14.58
C LEU A 130 -15.56 -8.23 -14.67
N GLY A 131 -14.99 -7.55 -15.67
CA GLY A 131 -15.17 -6.11 -15.90
C GLY A 131 -14.46 -5.19 -14.89
N LYS A 132 -13.63 -5.73 -14.00
CA LYS A 132 -12.76 -4.95 -13.11
C LYS A 132 -11.33 -5.01 -13.60
N ASN A 133 -10.69 -3.85 -13.65
CA ASN A 133 -9.29 -3.71 -14.04
C ASN A 133 -8.46 -3.28 -12.84
N MET A 134 -7.31 -3.91 -12.68
CA MET A 134 -6.31 -3.53 -11.70
C MET A 134 -4.98 -3.33 -12.39
N GLU A 135 -4.33 -2.21 -12.07
CA GLU A 135 -3.01 -1.91 -12.57
C GLU A 135 -2.00 -2.02 -11.42
N LEU A 136 -0.99 -2.85 -11.64
CA LEU A 136 0.10 -3.14 -10.73
C LEU A 136 1.40 -2.66 -11.37
N GLU A 137 2.31 -2.17 -10.56
CA GLU A 137 3.65 -1.83 -10.99
C GLU A 137 4.63 -2.76 -10.29
N LEU A 138 5.44 -3.48 -11.06
CA LEU A 138 6.53 -4.31 -10.56
C LEU A 138 7.83 -3.53 -10.65
N ARG A 139 8.52 -3.34 -9.54
CA ARG A 139 9.88 -2.78 -9.51
C ARG A 139 10.83 -3.84 -8.99
N GLN A 140 11.86 -4.16 -9.77
CA GLN A 140 12.89 -5.10 -9.34
C GLN A 140 13.67 -4.50 -8.16
N ASP A 141 14.12 -5.33 -7.23
CA ASP A 141 15.00 -4.91 -6.15
C ASP A 141 16.39 -4.51 -6.67
N ASN A 142 17.05 -3.54 -6.03
CA ASN A 142 18.39 -3.08 -6.41
C ASN A 142 19.48 -4.11 -6.09
N GLU A 143 19.31 -4.90 -5.04
CA GLU A 143 20.29 -5.87 -4.55
C GLU A 143 19.97 -7.30 -4.99
N ASN A 144 18.69 -7.61 -5.23
CA ASN A 144 18.24 -8.94 -5.62
C ASN A 144 17.45 -8.93 -6.95
N VAL A 145 18.09 -9.43 -8.02
CA VAL A 145 17.46 -9.50 -9.36
C VAL A 145 16.24 -10.43 -9.43
N TYR A 146 16.08 -11.33 -8.46
CA TYR A 146 14.97 -12.28 -8.37
C TYR A 146 13.83 -11.77 -7.49
N GLU A 147 13.93 -10.56 -6.96
CA GLU A 147 12.92 -9.98 -6.10
C GLU A 147 12.25 -8.79 -6.77
N TYR A 148 10.92 -8.81 -6.75
CA TYR A 148 10.09 -7.77 -7.33
C TYR A 148 9.14 -7.22 -6.28
N TRP A 149 9.23 -5.91 -6.08
CA TRP A 149 8.32 -5.13 -5.26
C TRP A 149 7.08 -4.81 -6.08
N VAL A 150 5.91 -5.14 -5.53
CA VAL A 150 4.63 -4.91 -6.20
C VAL A 150 3.98 -3.67 -5.62
N PHE A 151 3.59 -2.73 -6.48
CA PHE A 151 2.87 -1.51 -6.13
C PHE A 151 1.51 -1.51 -6.81
N LEU A 152 0.52 -0.91 -6.16
CA LEU A 152 -0.77 -0.67 -6.79
C LEU A 152 -0.69 0.67 -7.55
N ASN A 153 -0.81 0.65 -8.87
CA ASN A 153 -0.75 1.87 -9.69
C ASN A 153 -2.12 2.56 -9.69
N LYS A 154 -2.47 3.22 -8.57
CA LYS A 154 -3.69 4.04 -8.43
C LYS A 154 -3.35 5.45 -7.96
N GLY A 155 -2.60 6.20 -8.78
CA GLY A 155 -2.40 7.65 -8.66
C GLY A 155 -1.59 8.12 -7.43
N GLU A 156 -0.64 9.04 -7.67
CA GLU A 156 0.20 9.85 -6.76
C GLU A 156 0.88 9.23 -5.52
N SER A 157 0.37 8.13 -4.94
CA SER A 157 0.99 7.40 -3.84
C SER A 157 1.62 6.11 -4.34
N SER A 158 2.58 6.25 -5.26
CA SER A 158 3.47 5.17 -5.73
C SER A 158 4.48 4.71 -4.66
N GLU A 159 4.29 5.12 -3.41
CA GLU A 159 5.22 4.88 -2.30
C GLU A 159 4.89 3.61 -1.49
N LYS A 160 3.71 3.01 -1.66
CA LYS A 160 3.30 1.86 -0.84
C LYS A 160 3.25 0.58 -1.65
N SER A 161 4.33 -0.20 -1.54
CA SER A 161 4.34 -1.57 -2.00
C SER A 161 3.30 -2.39 -1.24
N ILE A 162 2.56 -3.20 -1.98
CA ILE A 162 1.57 -4.13 -1.46
C ILE A 162 2.19 -5.50 -1.17
N GLY A 163 3.44 -5.75 -1.58
CA GLY A 163 4.16 -6.97 -1.23
C GLY A 163 5.40 -7.18 -2.09
N GLN A 164 6.02 -8.34 -1.92
CA GLN A 164 7.16 -8.81 -2.69
C GLN A 164 6.82 -10.16 -3.36
N ILE A 165 7.34 -10.34 -4.56
CA ILE A 165 7.37 -11.62 -5.29
C ILE A 165 8.84 -12.02 -5.37
N ILE A 166 9.14 -13.25 -4.96
CA ILE A 166 10.47 -13.85 -5.09
C ILE A 166 10.37 -14.91 -6.17
N VAL A 167 11.22 -14.77 -7.18
CA VAL A 167 11.26 -15.65 -8.34
C VAL A 167 12.38 -16.65 -8.14
N GLU A 168 12.06 -17.94 -8.03
CA GLU A 168 13.08 -18.97 -7.79
C GLU A 168 13.90 -19.28 -9.05
N ASP A 169 13.45 -18.83 -10.22
CA ASP A 169 14.06 -19.08 -11.51
C ASP A 169 14.15 -17.80 -12.37
N SER A 170 14.83 -17.90 -13.52
CA SER A 170 14.93 -16.76 -14.46
C SER A 170 13.65 -16.50 -15.26
N SER A 171 12.56 -17.22 -15.00
CA SER A 171 11.39 -17.27 -15.89
C SER A 171 10.64 -15.94 -15.88
N LEU A 172 10.33 -15.38 -14.70
CA LEU A 172 9.72 -14.06 -14.61
C LEU A 172 10.64 -12.96 -15.15
N TYR A 173 11.94 -13.03 -14.86
CA TYR A 173 12.90 -12.07 -15.38
C TYR A 173 12.95 -12.08 -16.92
N LYS A 174 12.90 -13.26 -17.54
CA LYS A 174 12.82 -13.39 -19.00
C LYS A 174 11.49 -12.85 -19.51
N LEU A 175 10.37 -13.27 -18.94
CA LEU A 175 9.02 -12.82 -19.34
C LEU A 175 8.87 -11.30 -19.30
N LEU A 176 9.43 -10.65 -18.27
CA LEU A 176 9.34 -9.22 -18.06
C LEU A 176 10.34 -8.40 -18.90
N ASN A 177 11.41 -9.03 -19.43
CA ASN A 177 12.42 -8.38 -20.26
C ASN A 177 12.38 -8.82 -21.74
N LEU A 178 11.42 -9.65 -22.14
CA LEU A 178 11.24 -10.01 -23.55
C LEU A 178 10.78 -8.78 -24.34
N PRO A 179 11.31 -8.55 -25.57
CA PRO A 179 10.72 -7.58 -26.47
C PRO A 179 9.26 -7.99 -26.77
N PRO A 180 8.38 -7.02 -27.07
CA PRO A 180 7.00 -7.29 -27.47
C PRO A 180 6.98 -8.36 -28.55
N GLN A 181 6.25 -9.46 -28.34
CA GLN A 181 6.00 -10.39 -29.45
C GLN A 181 5.00 -9.73 -30.42
N PRO A 182 5.29 -9.74 -31.73
CA PRO A 182 4.48 -9.07 -32.75
C PRO A 182 3.12 -9.74 -32.98
#